data_AF-A0A329CJX4-F1
#
_entry.id   AF-A0A329CJX4-F1
#
_cell.length_a   1.000
_cell.length_b   1.000
_cell.length_c   1.000
_cell.angle_alpha   90.00
_cell.angle_beta   90.00
_cell.angle_gamma   90.00
#
_symmetry.space_group_name_H-M   'P 1'
#
loop_
_entity.id
_entity.type
_entity.pdbx_description
1 polymer ?
#
loop_
_entity_poly.entity_id
_entity_poly.type
_entity_poly.pdbx_seq_one_letter_code
_entity_poly.pdbx_strand_id
1 'polypeptide(L)'
;MKKMFLICTLITSICGCAVNTAPLTRDQVAAKVAVKVGYAGCNGCNMVRTYVAPRLYRQQFINDPDFHGWLDLNLQLASTNYNTAGHAQAYRIVAGVIANGGFQDAWMTHVPGDLQDRCPRDAEVVRGYHGFHTGNGIEFWLVKDDGTYAALGHVADSNGETIKNLECFNNVGSGASWTQMIDLPAKVIEDARRQNRAIRIFAGRALTKYESTSDGYNPVTVAHTVRKGLMLEFSPDYLDGFADGLKRLGAGTPVAQ
;
A
#
# COMPACT_ATOMS: atom_id res chain seq x y z
N MET A 1 51.78 -44.21 7.89
CA MET A 1 50.60 -44.24 6.98
C MET A 1 49.50 -43.39 7.59
N LYS A 2 48.76 -42.69 6.72
CA LYS A 2 47.51 -41.94 6.92
C LYS A 2 47.57 -40.56 7.59
N LYS A 3 47.59 -39.57 6.70
CA LYS A 3 47.10 -38.19 6.85
C LYS A 3 45.64 -38.19 7.33
N MET A 4 45.29 -37.34 8.27
CA MET A 4 43.92 -36.80 8.39
C MET A 4 44.02 -35.27 8.47
N PHE A 5 43.61 -34.63 7.39
CA PHE A 5 43.32 -33.21 7.33
C PHE A 5 42.00 -32.98 8.06
N LEU A 6 42.01 -32.28 9.18
CA LEU A 6 40.80 -31.73 9.77
C LEU A 6 40.62 -30.31 9.21
N ILE A 7 39.82 -30.22 8.16
CA ILE A 7 39.29 -28.97 7.65
C ILE A 7 38.17 -28.57 8.61
N CYS A 8 38.46 -27.72 9.59
CA CYS A 8 37.40 -26.97 10.27
C CYS A 8 36.93 -25.89 9.30
N THR A 9 35.90 -26.23 8.54
CA THR A 9 35.09 -25.33 7.73
C THR A 9 34.67 -24.15 8.59
N LEU A 10 35.29 -23.01 8.32
CA LEU A 10 34.85 -21.70 8.75
C LEU A 10 33.39 -21.55 8.28
N ILE A 11 32.45 -21.66 9.22
CA ILE A 11 31.06 -21.27 8.99
C ILE A 11 31.12 -19.77 8.73
N THR A 12 31.19 -19.40 7.46
CA THR A 12 30.86 -18.07 7.00
C THR A 12 29.41 -17.86 7.35
N SER A 13 29.17 -17.32 8.54
CA SER A 13 27.98 -16.59 8.89
C SER A 13 27.71 -15.66 7.73
N ILE A 14 26.74 -16.02 6.91
CA ILE A 14 26.11 -15.13 5.96
C ILE A 14 25.45 -14.09 6.85
N CYS A 15 26.21 -13.05 7.21
CA CYS A 15 25.66 -11.77 7.58
C CYS A 15 24.81 -11.38 6.38
N GLY A 16 23.52 -11.74 6.42
CA GLY A 16 22.54 -11.09 5.62
C GLY A 16 22.76 -9.62 5.89
N CYS A 17 23.24 -8.89 4.89
CA CYS A 17 23.22 -7.44 4.94
C CYS A 17 21.77 -7.11 5.22
N ALA A 18 21.44 -6.81 6.49
CA ALA A 18 20.30 -5.99 6.79
C ALA A 18 20.55 -4.77 5.93
N VAL A 19 19.83 -4.67 4.81
CA VAL A 19 19.83 -3.47 4.00
C VAL A 19 19.19 -2.45 4.92
N ASN A 20 20.04 -1.82 5.73
CA ASN A 20 19.67 -0.80 6.66
C ASN A 20 19.29 0.35 5.74
N THR A 21 18.04 0.38 5.32
CA THR A 21 17.48 1.45 4.50
C THR A 21 17.37 2.64 5.42
N ALA A 22 18.51 3.30 5.63
CA ALA A 22 18.59 4.55 6.35
C ALA A 22 17.48 5.46 5.80
N PRO A 23 16.72 6.16 6.66
CA PRO A 23 15.71 7.09 6.21
C PRO A 23 16.29 8.02 5.15
N LEU A 24 15.56 8.22 4.06
CA LEU A 24 16.00 9.13 3.00
C LEU A 24 16.09 10.54 3.56
N THR A 25 17.23 11.19 3.36
CA THR A 25 17.40 12.61 3.68
C THR A 25 16.54 13.48 2.79
N ARG A 26 16.21 14.69 3.26
CA ARG A 26 15.45 15.70 2.52
C ARG A 26 15.97 15.91 1.09
N ASP A 27 17.28 16.13 0.94
CA ASP A 27 17.91 16.38 -0.37
C ASP A 27 17.82 15.16 -1.30
N GLN A 28 18.00 13.96 -0.76
CA GLN A 28 17.86 12.72 -1.54
C GLN A 28 16.44 12.53 -2.05
N VAL A 29 15.42 12.90 -1.27
CA VAL A 29 14.03 12.85 -1.71
C VAL A 29 13.78 13.91 -2.77
N ALA A 30 14.17 15.17 -2.54
CA ALA A 30 13.97 16.28 -3.47
C ALA A 30 14.61 16.05 -4.84
N ALA A 31 15.83 15.50 -4.86
CA ALA A 31 16.56 15.18 -6.08
C ALA A 31 15.87 14.08 -6.90
N LYS A 32 15.17 13.16 -6.23
CA LYS A 32 14.53 12.00 -6.86
C LYS A 32 13.04 12.17 -7.14
N VAL A 33 12.43 13.31 -6.77
CA VAL A 33 11.08 13.63 -7.24
C VAL A 33 11.08 13.72 -8.76
N ALA A 34 10.18 12.98 -9.39
CA ALA A 34 10.05 12.89 -10.83
C ALA A 34 8.62 13.22 -11.28
N VAL A 35 8.48 13.80 -12.47
CA VAL A 35 7.18 14.03 -13.10
C VAL A 35 6.88 12.92 -14.09
N LYS A 36 5.67 12.37 -14.01
CA LYS A 36 5.09 11.47 -14.99
C LYS A 36 3.92 12.18 -15.67
N VAL A 37 3.88 12.13 -17.00
CA VAL A 37 2.82 12.74 -17.81
C VAL A 37 1.91 11.65 -18.37
N GLY A 38 0.59 11.87 -18.27
CA GLY A 38 -0.43 10.94 -18.77
C GLY A 38 -0.76 9.76 -17.83
N TYR A 39 -1.63 8.86 -18.31
CA TYR A 39 -1.92 7.54 -17.74
C TYR A 39 -2.36 6.57 -18.85
N ALA A 40 -2.29 5.26 -18.60
CA ALA A 40 -2.62 4.23 -19.58
C ALA A 40 -4.07 4.37 -20.07
N GLY A 41 -4.27 4.48 -21.38
CA GLY A 41 -5.60 4.56 -22.01
C GLY A 41 -6.13 5.97 -22.32
N CYS A 42 -5.39 7.04 -22.05
CA CYS A 42 -5.85 8.40 -22.38
C CYS A 42 -5.06 9.10 -23.49
N ASN A 43 -5.62 9.11 -24.71
CA ASN A 43 -5.17 9.99 -25.79
C ASN A 43 -5.46 11.45 -25.44
N GLY A 44 -4.44 12.31 -25.42
CA GLY A 44 -4.57 13.75 -25.12
C GLY A 44 -4.36 14.15 -23.66
N CYS A 45 -4.08 13.21 -22.74
CA CYS A 45 -3.83 13.48 -21.32
C CYS A 45 -2.46 14.11 -21.00
N ASN A 46 -1.88 14.88 -21.92
CA ASN A 46 -0.63 15.64 -21.71
C ASN A 46 -0.75 16.64 -20.54
N MET A 47 -1.99 16.98 -20.17
CA MET A 47 -2.31 17.87 -19.06
C MET A 47 -2.26 17.18 -17.70
N VAL A 48 -2.33 15.84 -17.64
CA VAL A 48 -2.21 15.10 -16.38
C VAL A 48 -0.74 15.04 -15.99
N ARG A 49 -0.40 15.64 -14.86
CA ARG A 49 0.94 15.65 -14.28
C ARG A 49 0.88 15.01 -12.91
N THR A 50 1.65 13.93 -12.77
CA THR A 50 1.81 13.23 -11.50
C THR A 50 3.27 13.34 -11.07
N TYR A 51 3.51 14.11 -10.03
CA TYR A 51 4.81 14.24 -9.38
C TYR A 51 4.92 13.18 -8.31
N VAL A 52 5.94 12.33 -8.36
CA VAL A 52 6.09 11.18 -7.45
C VAL A 52 7.41 11.23 -6.71
N ALA A 53 7.36 10.95 -5.41
CA ALA A 53 8.52 10.77 -4.55
C ALA A 53 9.14 9.37 -4.71
N PRO A 54 10.35 9.12 -4.17
CA PRO A 54 10.96 7.79 -4.10
C PRO A 54 10.08 6.76 -3.38
N ARG A 55 10.18 5.49 -3.78
CA ARG A 55 9.42 4.40 -3.14
C ARG A 55 9.91 4.13 -1.72
N LEU A 56 8.97 3.95 -0.81
CA LEU A 56 9.16 3.32 0.49
C LEU A 56 8.68 1.88 0.39
N TYR A 57 9.61 0.94 0.55
CA TYR A 57 9.34 -0.49 0.46
C TYR A 57 9.22 -1.10 1.85
N ARG A 58 8.20 -1.93 2.07
CA ARG A 58 8.11 -2.76 3.26
C ARG A 58 7.37 -4.07 2.96
N GLN A 59 7.87 -5.15 3.53
CA GLN A 59 7.25 -6.46 3.45
C GLN A 59 6.93 -6.96 4.86
N GLN A 60 5.82 -7.68 4.99
CA GLN A 60 5.45 -8.39 6.20
C GLN A 60 4.81 -9.73 5.86
N PHE A 61 5.22 -10.77 6.59
CA PHE A 61 4.54 -12.05 6.62
C PHE A 61 3.80 -12.19 7.95
N ILE A 62 2.54 -12.62 7.91
CA ILE A 62 1.72 -12.89 9.07
C ILE A 62 1.34 -14.37 9.03
N ASN A 63 1.59 -15.05 10.15
CA ASN A 63 1.30 -16.47 10.32
C ASN A 63 0.53 -16.66 11.63
N ASP A 64 -0.72 -16.21 11.64
CA ASP A 64 -1.65 -16.39 12.75
C ASP A 64 -2.62 -17.55 12.43
N PRO A 65 -3.21 -18.20 13.45
CA PRO A 65 -4.18 -19.30 13.24
C PRO A 65 -5.35 -18.92 12.33
N ASP A 66 -5.81 -17.66 12.44
CA ASP A 66 -6.97 -17.15 11.70
C ASP A 66 -6.58 -16.28 10.49
N PHE A 67 -5.27 -16.08 10.26
CA PHE A 67 -4.79 -15.22 9.20
C PHE A 67 -3.37 -15.57 8.78
N HIS A 68 -3.22 -16.08 7.55
CA HIS A 68 -1.94 -16.47 7.00
C HIS A 68 -1.70 -15.83 5.65
N GLY A 69 -0.61 -15.10 5.49
CA GLY A 69 -0.27 -14.47 4.21
C GLY A 69 0.89 -13.50 4.31
N TRP A 70 1.39 -13.08 3.16
CA TRP A 70 2.38 -12.01 3.07
C TRP A 70 1.84 -10.83 2.29
N LEU A 71 2.33 -9.65 2.67
CA LEU A 71 2.03 -8.37 2.06
C LEU A 71 3.36 -7.64 1.81
N ASP A 72 3.59 -7.28 0.56
CA ASP A 72 4.65 -6.40 0.11
C ASP A 72 4.03 -5.12 -0.41
N LEU A 73 4.51 -3.99 0.11
CA LEU A 73 4.03 -2.67 -0.23
C LEU A 73 5.15 -1.73 -0.62
N ASN A 74 4.94 -1.09 -1.77
CA ASN A 74 5.71 0.04 -2.26
C ASN A 74 4.83 1.29 -2.22
N LEU A 75 5.07 2.20 -1.28
CA LEU A 75 4.34 3.47 -1.21
C LEU A 75 5.17 4.62 -1.80
N GLN A 76 4.51 5.48 -2.57
CA GLN A 76 5.06 6.75 -3.03
C GLN A 76 4.09 7.87 -2.67
N LEU A 77 4.59 8.94 -2.07
CA LEU A 77 3.83 10.18 -2.03
C LEU A 77 3.78 10.78 -3.43
N ALA A 78 2.62 11.27 -3.83
CA ALA A 78 2.39 11.91 -5.11
C ALA A 78 1.58 13.19 -4.99
N SER A 79 1.79 14.11 -5.92
CA SER A 79 0.92 15.24 -6.21
C SER A 79 0.45 15.07 -7.64
N THR A 80 -0.86 14.98 -7.84
CA THR A 80 -1.43 14.77 -9.17
C THR A 80 -2.73 15.54 -9.36
N ASN A 81 -2.98 16.00 -10.58
CA ASN A 81 -4.28 16.52 -11.04
C ASN A 81 -5.13 15.45 -11.72
N TYR A 82 -4.79 14.19 -11.49
CA TYR A 82 -5.57 13.05 -11.95
C TYR A 82 -6.87 12.91 -11.15
N ASN A 83 -7.98 12.74 -11.87
CA ASN A 83 -9.34 12.63 -11.31
C ASN A 83 -9.71 13.76 -10.32
N THR A 84 -9.21 14.97 -10.58
CA THR A 84 -9.54 16.18 -9.81
C THR A 84 -10.41 17.11 -10.65
N ALA A 85 -11.48 17.64 -10.04
CA ALA A 85 -12.29 18.68 -10.68
C ALA A 85 -11.41 19.89 -11.04
N GLY A 86 -11.55 20.40 -12.28
CA GLY A 86 -10.83 21.59 -12.73
C GLY A 86 -9.29 21.47 -12.77
N HIS A 87 -8.73 20.25 -12.81
CA HIS A 87 -7.28 19.99 -12.86
C HIS A 87 -6.47 20.50 -11.65
N ALA A 88 -7.11 20.71 -10.50
CA ALA A 88 -6.42 21.06 -9.27
C ALA A 88 -5.46 19.94 -8.83
N GLN A 89 -4.29 20.28 -8.30
CA GLN A 89 -3.38 19.26 -7.75
C GLN A 89 -3.92 18.75 -6.42
N ALA A 90 -3.84 17.44 -6.20
CA ALA A 90 -4.17 16.77 -4.95
C ALA A 90 -3.04 15.83 -4.53
N TYR A 91 -2.84 15.71 -3.22
CA TYR A 91 -1.90 14.74 -2.68
C TYR A 91 -2.51 13.34 -2.67
N ARG A 92 -1.71 12.35 -3.06
CA ARG A 92 -2.11 10.95 -3.17
C ARG A 92 -0.99 10.05 -2.70
N ILE A 93 -1.34 8.83 -2.28
CA ILE A 93 -0.38 7.74 -2.14
C ILE A 93 -0.56 6.83 -3.35
N VAL A 94 0.53 6.58 -4.08
CA VAL A 94 0.57 5.53 -5.09
C VAL A 94 1.13 4.28 -4.42
N ALA A 95 0.31 3.24 -4.34
CA ALA A 95 0.67 1.97 -3.73
C ALA A 95 0.86 0.91 -4.81
N GLY A 96 2.06 0.36 -4.91
CA GLY A 96 2.29 -0.94 -5.53
C GLY A 96 2.11 -2.02 -4.48
N VAL A 97 1.21 -2.95 -4.73
CA VAL A 97 0.82 -4.00 -3.80
C VAL A 97 1.21 -5.34 -4.38
N ILE A 98 1.79 -6.21 -3.55
CA ILE A 98 1.87 -7.63 -3.84
C ILE A 98 1.41 -8.38 -2.60
N ALA A 99 0.43 -9.27 -2.76
CA ALA A 99 -0.25 -9.90 -1.63
C ALA A 99 -0.62 -11.35 -1.89
N ASN A 100 -0.65 -12.13 -0.80
CA ASN A 100 -1.01 -13.54 -0.78
C ASN A 100 -1.88 -13.89 0.44
N GLY A 101 -2.69 -14.95 0.32
CA GLY A 101 -3.33 -15.62 1.44
C GLY A 101 -4.41 -14.72 2.05
N GLY A 102 -4.38 -14.52 3.36
CA GLY A 102 -5.32 -13.69 4.09
C GLY A 102 -5.37 -12.24 3.61
N PHE A 103 -4.32 -11.75 2.93
CA PHE A 103 -4.28 -10.42 2.32
C PHE A 103 -4.96 -10.34 0.96
N GLN A 104 -5.31 -11.48 0.35
CA GLN A 104 -6.06 -11.50 -0.92
C GLN A 104 -7.55 -11.26 -0.68
N ASP A 105 -8.15 -10.48 -1.57
CA ASP A 105 -9.60 -10.33 -1.61
C ASP A 105 -10.27 -11.59 -2.15
N ALA A 106 -11.55 -11.79 -1.78
CA ALA A 106 -12.30 -13.00 -2.04
C ALA A 106 -12.52 -13.32 -3.54
N TRP A 107 -12.18 -12.43 -4.47
CA TRP A 107 -12.31 -12.68 -5.91
C TRP A 107 -11.29 -13.67 -6.49
N MET A 108 -10.33 -14.16 -5.68
CA MET A 108 -9.46 -15.29 -6.04
C MET A 108 -9.80 -16.59 -5.30
N THR A 109 -10.93 -16.69 -4.59
CA THR A 109 -11.32 -17.98 -4.01
C THR A 109 -11.73 -18.92 -5.14
N HIS A 110 -10.79 -19.78 -5.52
CA HIS A 110 -10.98 -20.90 -6.43
C HIS A 110 -12.27 -21.66 -6.08
N VAL A 111 -13.16 -21.79 -7.05
CA VAL A 111 -14.26 -22.77 -7.01
C VAL A 111 -13.78 -23.97 -7.83
N PRO A 112 -13.44 -25.11 -7.18
CA PRO A 112 -12.99 -26.29 -7.89
C PRO A 112 -13.98 -26.70 -9.00
N GLY A 113 -13.51 -26.75 -10.24
CA GLY A 113 -14.31 -27.12 -11.41
C GLY A 113 -14.89 -25.95 -12.22
N ASP A 114 -14.62 -24.70 -11.86
CA ASP A 114 -14.98 -23.55 -12.70
C ASP A 114 -13.99 -23.42 -13.88
N LEU A 115 -14.53 -23.38 -15.10
CA LEU A 115 -13.78 -23.14 -16.34
C LEU A 115 -13.21 -21.71 -16.42
N GLN A 116 -13.54 -20.85 -15.47
CA GLN A 116 -13.09 -19.46 -15.35
C GLN A 116 -12.03 -19.25 -14.26
N ASP A 117 -11.25 -20.27 -13.94
CA ASP A 117 -10.07 -20.19 -13.05
C ASP A 117 -8.94 -19.36 -13.72
N ARG A 118 -9.19 -18.06 -13.88
CA ARG A 118 -8.32 -17.06 -14.49
C ARG A 118 -8.21 -15.86 -13.58
N CYS A 119 -7.11 -15.14 -13.71
CA CYS A 119 -7.00 -13.82 -13.09
C CYS A 119 -8.14 -12.91 -13.60
N PRO A 120 -8.92 -12.26 -12.72
CA PRO A 120 -9.87 -11.27 -13.17
C PRO A 120 -9.12 -10.07 -13.75
N ARG A 121 -9.77 -9.37 -14.68
CA ARG A 121 -9.29 -8.09 -15.20
C ARG A 121 -9.64 -6.98 -14.20
N ASP A 122 -8.90 -5.87 -14.25
CA ASP A 122 -9.11 -4.69 -13.40
C ASP A 122 -10.62 -4.31 -13.27
N ALA A 123 -11.34 -4.25 -14.40
CA ALA A 123 -12.77 -3.92 -14.47
C ALA A 123 -13.70 -4.93 -13.75
N GLU A 124 -13.29 -6.19 -13.66
CA GLU A 124 -14.10 -7.29 -13.11
C GLU A 124 -14.06 -7.30 -11.57
N VAL A 125 -12.94 -6.85 -10.99
CA VAL A 125 -12.77 -6.71 -9.53
C VAL A 125 -13.68 -5.60 -8.98
N VAL A 126 -13.78 -4.49 -9.70
CA VAL A 126 -14.50 -3.29 -9.29
C VAL A 126 -16.03 -3.49 -9.33
N ARG A 127 -16.52 -4.28 -10.29
CA ARG A 127 -17.96 -4.48 -10.53
C ARG A 127 -18.55 -5.69 -9.81
N GLY A 128 -17.77 -6.40 -8.97
CA GLY A 128 -18.26 -7.56 -8.23
C GLY A 128 -18.75 -8.66 -9.18
N TYR A 129 -17.85 -9.23 -9.98
CA TYR A 129 -18.14 -10.41 -10.77
C TYR A 129 -18.70 -11.55 -9.86
N HIS A 130 -19.52 -12.46 -10.39
CA HIS A 130 -20.15 -13.63 -9.73
C HIS A 130 -20.06 -13.75 -8.19
N GLY A 131 -20.91 -13.05 -7.45
CA GLY A 131 -21.04 -13.25 -6.00
C GLY A 131 -19.85 -12.75 -5.17
N PHE A 132 -18.90 -12.03 -5.77
CA PHE A 132 -17.76 -11.42 -5.09
C PHE A 132 -18.14 -10.04 -4.52
N HIS A 133 -17.80 -9.80 -3.24
CA HIS A 133 -17.90 -8.47 -2.64
C HIS A 133 -16.97 -7.51 -3.40
N THR A 134 -17.44 -6.27 -3.62
CA THR A 134 -16.67 -5.16 -4.21
C THR A 134 -15.28 -5.08 -3.56
N GLY A 135 -14.26 -5.57 -4.26
CA GLY A 135 -12.90 -5.68 -3.75
C GLY A 135 -12.22 -4.33 -3.77
N ASN A 136 -12.02 -3.73 -2.60
CA ASN A 136 -11.25 -2.49 -2.47
C ASN A 136 -9.73 -2.74 -2.44
N GLY A 137 -9.27 -3.99 -2.59
CA GLY A 137 -7.87 -4.37 -2.47
C GLY A 137 -7.40 -4.26 -1.02
N ILE A 138 -6.16 -3.81 -0.84
CA ILE A 138 -5.62 -3.50 0.50
C ILE A 138 -6.23 -2.19 0.99
N GLU A 139 -6.75 -2.21 2.21
CA GLU A 139 -7.29 -1.04 2.89
C GLU A 139 -6.15 -0.20 3.48
N PHE A 140 -6.33 1.13 3.50
CA PHE A 140 -5.36 2.07 4.07
C PHE A 140 -6.00 2.93 5.15
N TRP A 141 -5.23 3.16 6.21
CA TRP A 141 -5.62 4.03 7.30
C TRP A 141 -4.48 4.98 7.65
N LEU A 142 -4.83 6.24 7.87
CA LEU A 142 -4.00 7.18 8.59
C LEU A 142 -3.98 6.79 10.06
N VAL A 143 -2.79 6.60 10.62
CA VAL A 143 -2.60 6.41 12.07
C VAL A 143 -2.42 7.79 12.69
N LYS A 144 -3.36 8.18 13.55
CA LYS A 144 -3.32 9.45 14.27
C LYS A 144 -2.38 9.38 15.47
N ASP A 145 -2.06 10.54 16.03
CA ASP A 145 -1.13 10.66 17.16
C ASP A 145 -1.65 9.96 18.44
N ASP A 146 -2.98 9.85 18.58
CA ASP A 146 -3.65 9.12 19.67
C ASP A 146 -3.70 7.58 19.45
N GLY A 147 -3.10 7.08 18.36
CA GLY A 147 -3.10 5.67 17.99
C GLY A 147 -4.37 5.19 17.27
N THR A 148 -5.35 6.08 17.04
CA THR A 148 -6.56 5.73 16.30
C THR A 148 -6.31 5.67 14.78
N TYR A 149 -7.17 4.93 14.09
CA TYR A 149 -7.09 4.70 12.65
C TYR A 149 -8.22 5.45 11.94
N ALA A 150 -7.89 6.31 10.97
CA ALA A 150 -8.85 6.93 10.07
C ALA A 150 -8.71 6.34 8.68
N ALA A 151 -9.78 5.76 8.13
CA ALA A 151 -9.75 5.17 6.79
C ALA A 151 -9.46 6.22 5.72
N LEU A 152 -8.65 5.86 4.74
CA LEU A 152 -8.35 6.70 3.58
C LEU A 152 -9.15 6.21 2.37
N GLY A 153 -9.62 7.15 1.55
CA GLY A 153 -10.43 6.84 0.37
C GLY A 153 -9.58 6.33 -0.80
N HIS A 154 -10.10 5.38 -1.56
CA HIS A 154 -9.50 4.95 -2.81
C HIS A 154 -9.87 5.94 -3.93
N VAL A 155 -8.92 6.23 -4.81
CA VAL A 155 -9.14 7.09 -5.97
C VAL A 155 -9.42 6.21 -7.17
N ALA A 156 -10.67 6.23 -7.61
CA ALA A 156 -11.09 5.59 -8.85
C ALA A 156 -10.57 6.35 -10.08
N ASP A 157 -10.49 5.68 -11.23
CA ASP A 157 -10.30 6.35 -12.52
C ASP A 157 -11.62 6.86 -13.12
N SER A 158 -11.56 7.36 -14.36
CA SER A 158 -12.75 7.79 -15.12
C SER A 158 -13.76 6.68 -15.37
N ASN A 159 -13.36 5.41 -15.29
CA ASN A 159 -14.20 4.24 -15.45
C ASN A 159 -14.72 3.70 -14.11
N GLY A 160 -14.38 4.35 -12.98
CA GLY A 160 -14.73 3.92 -11.64
C GLY A 160 -13.76 2.89 -11.04
N GLU A 161 -12.64 2.60 -11.69
CA GLU A 161 -11.70 1.54 -11.29
C GLU A 161 -10.63 2.05 -10.30
N THR A 162 -10.50 1.39 -9.15
CA THR A 162 -9.55 1.73 -8.08
C THR A 162 -8.26 0.89 -8.09
N ILE A 163 -8.30 -0.25 -8.78
CA ILE A 163 -7.19 -1.21 -8.94
C ILE A 163 -6.72 -1.16 -10.39
N LYS A 164 -5.40 -1.19 -10.59
CA LYS A 164 -4.74 -1.11 -11.90
C LYS A 164 -3.61 -2.11 -12.04
N ASN A 165 -3.39 -2.59 -13.26
CA ASN A 165 -2.29 -3.50 -13.60
C ASN A 165 -2.33 -4.76 -12.72
N LEU A 166 -3.52 -5.36 -12.58
CA LEU A 166 -3.65 -6.58 -11.81
C LEU A 166 -2.96 -7.74 -12.56
N GLU A 167 -2.02 -8.38 -11.88
CA GLU A 167 -1.32 -9.57 -12.34
C GLU A 167 -1.42 -10.64 -11.25
N CYS A 168 -1.99 -11.79 -11.59
CA CYS A 168 -2.01 -12.95 -10.69
C CYS A 168 -0.79 -13.83 -10.98
N PHE A 169 -0.20 -14.39 -9.93
CA PHE A 169 0.91 -15.31 -10.08
C PHE A 169 0.40 -16.69 -10.50
N ASN A 170 1.14 -17.34 -11.41
CA ASN A 170 0.69 -18.52 -12.17
C ASN A 170 0.40 -19.79 -11.35
N ASN A 171 0.62 -19.78 -10.03
CA ASN A 171 0.37 -20.93 -9.17
C ASN A 171 -0.85 -20.69 -8.27
N VAL A 172 -1.66 -21.73 -8.06
CA VAL A 172 -2.79 -21.68 -7.12
C VAL A 172 -2.29 -21.27 -5.73
N GLY A 173 -2.92 -20.24 -5.15
CA GLY A 173 -2.55 -19.71 -3.83
C GLY A 173 -1.21 -18.95 -3.80
N SER A 174 -0.66 -18.49 -4.94
CA SER A 174 0.69 -17.90 -4.99
C SER A 174 0.77 -16.39 -4.85
N GLY A 175 -0.27 -15.63 -5.18
CA GLY A 175 -0.26 -14.19 -4.98
C GLY A 175 -0.94 -13.43 -6.11
N ALA A 176 -1.13 -12.13 -5.89
CA ALA A 176 -1.39 -11.17 -6.97
C ALA A 176 -0.66 -9.87 -6.68
N SER A 177 -0.36 -9.12 -7.73
CA SER A 177 0.17 -7.76 -7.66
C SER A 177 -0.73 -6.80 -8.39
N TRP A 178 -0.84 -5.58 -7.87
CA TRP A 178 -1.57 -4.50 -8.52
C TRP A 178 -1.06 -3.14 -8.04
N THR A 179 -1.56 -2.07 -8.67
CA THR A 179 -1.37 -0.69 -8.25
C THR A 179 -2.70 -0.08 -7.85
N GLN A 180 -2.70 0.72 -6.80
CA GLN A 180 -3.88 1.52 -6.40
C GLN A 180 -3.46 2.89 -5.89
N MET A 181 -4.35 3.86 -6.04
CA MET A 181 -4.13 5.23 -5.61
C MET A 181 -5.07 5.57 -4.46
N ILE A 182 -4.52 6.19 -3.42
CA ILE A 182 -5.24 6.51 -2.19
C ILE A 182 -5.21 8.02 -2.00
N ASP A 183 -6.34 8.58 -1.61
CA ASP A 183 -6.44 9.99 -1.28
C ASP A 183 -5.72 10.28 0.04
N LEU A 184 -4.88 11.31 0.04
CA LEU A 184 -4.23 11.82 1.24
C LEU A 184 -4.58 13.31 1.39
N PRO A 185 -5.43 13.68 2.36
CA PRO A 185 -5.88 15.06 2.50
C PRO A 185 -4.71 16.04 2.64
N ALA A 186 -4.73 17.14 1.90
CA ALA A 186 -3.64 18.13 1.91
C ALA A 186 -3.34 18.67 3.31
N LYS A 187 -4.39 18.86 4.12
CA LYS A 187 -4.26 19.26 5.53
C LYS A 187 -3.36 18.32 6.34
N VAL A 188 -3.43 17.01 6.10
CA VAL A 188 -2.60 16.02 6.82
C VAL A 188 -1.12 16.25 6.54
N ILE A 189 -0.77 16.55 5.28
CA ILE A 189 0.62 16.82 4.86
C ILE A 189 1.10 18.16 5.38
N GLU A 190 0.30 19.20 5.20
CA GLU A 190 0.69 20.55 5.63
C GLU A 190 0.81 20.65 7.15
N ASP A 191 -0.08 20.01 7.91
CA ASP A 191 0.05 19.92 9.36
C ASP A 191 1.28 19.10 9.76
N ALA A 192 1.55 17.99 9.08
CA ALA A 192 2.72 17.17 9.37
C ALA A 192 4.04 17.91 9.13
N ARG A 193 4.15 18.61 7.99
CA ARG A 193 5.32 19.45 7.66
C ARG A 193 5.49 20.60 8.63
N ARG A 194 4.42 21.35 8.91
CA ARG A 194 4.46 22.48 9.86
C ARG A 194 4.91 22.05 11.26
N GLN A 195 4.50 20.87 11.70
CA GLN A 195 4.83 20.32 13.01
C GLN A 195 6.12 19.48 13.01
N ASN A 196 6.80 19.36 11.87
CA ASN A 196 7.98 18.49 11.69
C ASN A 196 7.74 17.05 12.19
N ARG A 197 6.58 16.48 11.85
CA ARG A 197 6.17 15.12 12.25
C ARG A 197 6.00 14.22 11.04
N ALA A 198 6.10 12.93 11.29
CA ALA A 198 5.90 11.93 10.26
C ALA A 198 4.41 11.64 10.02
N ILE A 199 4.08 11.16 8.81
CA ILE A 199 2.76 10.59 8.52
C ILE A 199 2.87 9.08 8.53
N ARG A 200 2.10 8.44 9.40
CA ARG A 200 2.05 6.98 9.52
C ARG A 200 0.82 6.44 8.80
N ILE A 201 1.07 5.50 7.90
CA ILE A 201 0.04 4.80 7.13
C ILE A 201 0.07 3.33 7.53
N PHE A 202 -1.06 2.83 8.01
CA PHE A 202 -1.28 1.41 8.14
C PHE A 202 -1.96 0.90 6.88
N ALA A 203 -1.49 -0.21 6.35
CA ALA A 203 -2.02 -0.83 5.15
C ALA A 203 -2.21 -2.33 5.40
N GLY A 204 -3.39 -2.86 5.11
CA GLY A 204 -3.71 -4.24 5.39
C GLY A 204 -5.19 -4.55 5.22
N ARG A 205 -5.71 -5.42 6.09
CA ARG A 205 -7.13 -5.79 6.14
C ARG A 205 -7.65 -5.73 7.56
N ALA A 206 -8.89 -5.27 7.71
CA ALA A 206 -9.67 -5.45 8.92
C ALA A 206 -10.36 -6.82 8.92
N LEU A 207 -10.24 -7.53 10.04
CA LEU A 207 -10.91 -8.79 10.32
C LEU A 207 -11.87 -8.59 11.47
N THR A 208 -13.03 -9.24 11.40
CA THR A 208 -13.92 -9.35 12.56
C THR A 208 -13.57 -10.61 13.32
N LYS A 209 -13.10 -10.46 14.57
CA LYS A 209 -12.92 -11.56 15.52
C LYS A 209 -14.10 -11.62 16.47
N TYR A 210 -14.52 -12.83 16.81
CA TYR A 210 -15.58 -13.08 17.77
C TYR A 210 -14.97 -13.69 19.02
N GLU A 211 -15.16 -13.04 20.16
CA GLU A 211 -14.72 -13.55 21.45
C GLU A 211 -15.95 -13.89 22.29
N SER A 212 -15.96 -15.11 22.82
CA SER A 212 -16.98 -15.54 23.78
C SER A 212 -16.58 -15.05 25.16
N THR A 213 -17.40 -14.17 25.74
CA THR A 213 -17.26 -13.66 27.09
C THR A 213 -18.53 -13.98 27.89
N SER A 214 -18.61 -13.53 29.15
CA SER A 214 -19.83 -13.57 29.95
C SER A 214 -20.14 -12.17 30.49
N ASP A 215 -21.41 -11.79 30.46
CA ASP A 215 -21.90 -10.54 31.09
C ASP A 215 -22.17 -10.71 32.60
N GLY A 216 -21.75 -11.84 33.19
CA GLY A 216 -21.99 -12.22 34.57
C GLY A 216 -23.16 -13.18 34.77
N TYR A 217 -24.03 -13.37 33.76
CA TYR A 217 -25.17 -14.29 33.83
C TYR A 217 -25.31 -15.21 32.60
N ASN A 218 -25.00 -14.71 31.41
CA ASN A 218 -25.08 -15.46 30.16
C ASN A 218 -23.76 -15.40 29.39
N PRO A 219 -23.45 -16.41 28.56
CA PRO A 219 -22.41 -16.30 27.56
C PRO A 219 -22.84 -15.30 26.49
N VAL A 220 -21.97 -14.35 26.16
CA VAL A 220 -22.17 -13.32 25.14
C VAL A 220 -21.00 -13.38 24.16
N THR A 221 -21.30 -13.32 22.86
CA THR A 221 -20.27 -13.20 21.83
C THR A 221 -20.10 -11.74 21.46
N VAL A 222 -18.89 -11.20 21.64
CA VAL A 222 -18.57 -9.82 21.25
C VAL A 222 -17.71 -9.86 20.00
N ALA A 223 -18.09 -9.03 19.02
CA ALA A 223 -17.33 -8.84 17.79
C ALA A 223 -16.33 -7.68 17.99
N HIS A 224 -15.06 -7.93 17.69
CA HIS A 224 -14.00 -6.94 17.73
C HIS A 224 -13.27 -6.89 16.39
N THR A 225 -12.94 -5.69 15.93
CA THR A 225 -12.17 -5.50 14.69
C THR A 225 -10.68 -5.59 14.99
N VAL A 226 -9.99 -6.53 14.34
CA VAL A 226 -8.53 -6.69 14.39
C VAL A 226 -7.96 -6.35 13.03
N ARG A 227 -6.93 -5.49 12.98
CA ARG A 227 -6.24 -5.15 11.73
C ARG A 227 -4.98 -6.00 11.58
N LYS A 228 -4.81 -6.60 10.41
CA LYS A 228 -3.61 -7.35 10.01
C LYS A 228 -2.99 -6.67 8.80
N GLY A 229 -1.70 -6.37 8.87
CA GLY A 229 -1.04 -5.52 7.90
C GLY A 229 0.24 -4.94 8.45
N LEU A 230 0.74 -3.93 7.75
CA LEU A 230 2.03 -3.32 8.02
C LEU A 230 1.91 -1.80 8.10
N MET A 231 2.84 -1.19 8.83
CA MET A 231 2.92 0.26 9.00
C MET A 231 4.11 0.83 8.22
N LEU A 232 3.85 1.82 7.37
CA LEU A 232 4.88 2.66 6.74
C LEU A 232 4.79 4.08 7.28
N GLU A 233 5.92 4.78 7.22
CA GLU A 233 6.05 6.14 7.70
C GLU A 233 6.70 7.01 6.63
N PHE A 234 6.03 8.12 6.27
CA PHE A 234 6.64 9.22 5.55
C PHE A 234 7.26 10.16 6.58
N SER A 235 8.58 10.11 6.73
CA SER A 235 9.32 10.93 7.69
C SER A 235 9.22 12.43 7.37
N PRO A 236 9.52 13.34 8.32
CA PRO A 236 9.52 14.78 8.05
C PRO A 236 10.45 15.16 6.89
N ASP A 237 11.66 14.60 6.85
CA ASP A 237 12.61 14.76 5.74
C ASP A 237 12.03 14.32 4.39
N TYR A 238 11.24 13.24 4.38
CA TYR A 238 10.58 12.77 3.16
C TYR A 238 9.49 13.74 2.70
N LEU A 239 8.69 14.29 3.62
CA LEU A 239 7.63 15.25 3.30
C LEU A 239 8.19 16.58 2.79
N ASP A 240 9.20 17.12 3.47
CA ASP A 240 9.85 18.37 3.06
C ASP A 240 10.69 18.20 1.80
N GLY A 241 11.38 17.07 1.66
CA GLY A 241 12.10 16.75 0.44
C GLY A 241 11.16 16.61 -0.75
N PHE A 242 9.97 16.05 -0.55
CA PHE A 242 8.96 16.01 -1.60
C PHE A 242 8.50 17.41 -2.00
N ALA A 243 8.20 18.29 -1.03
CA ALA A 243 7.81 19.67 -1.30
C ALA A 243 8.90 20.48 -2.02
N ASP A 244 10.17 20.31 -1.65
CA ASP A 244 11.30 20.92 -2.35
C ASP A 244 11.44 20.40 -3.78
N GLY A 245 11.22 19.09 -3.98
CA GLY A 245 11.20 18.48 -5.30
C GLY A 245 10.06 19.02 -6.17
N LEU A 246 8.87 19.24 -5.61
CA LEU A 246 7.75 19.90 -6.31
C LEU A 246 8.14 21.32 -6.73
N LYS A 247 8.68 22.11 -5.80
CA LYS A 247 9.12 23.50 -6.07
C LYS A 247 10.20 23.54 -7.16
N ARG A 248 11.19 22.65 -7.10
CA ARG A 248 12.26 22.51 -8.11
C ARG A 248 11.69 22.22 -9.50
N LEU A 249 10.63 21.42 -9.59
CA LEU A 249 9.95 21.07 -10.84
C LEU A 249 8.87 22.09 -11.24
N GLY A 250 8.77 23.23 -10.56
CA GLY A 250 7.80 24.28 -10.86
C GLY A 250 6.34 23.90 -10.55
N ALA A 251 6.11 22.91 -9.68
CA ALA A 251 4.79 22.50 -9.25
C ALA A 251 4.36 23.26 -7.99
N GLY A 252 3.10 23.70 -7.94
CA GLY A 252 2.49 24.18 -6.70
C GLY A 252 2.19 23.03 -5.73
N THR A 253 2.13 23.33 -4.44
CA THR A 253 1.65 22.40 -3.42
C THR A 253 0.12 22.44 -3.36
N PRO A 254 -0.57 21.28 -3.35
CA PRO A 254 -2.00 21.22 -3.03
C PRO A 254 -2.32 21.97 -1.73
N VAL A 255 -3.35 22.82 -1.76
CA VAL A 255 -3.73 23.65 -0.61
C VAL A 255 -4.76 22.90 0.23
N ALA A 256 -4.64 22.99 1.56
CA ALA A 256 -5.67 22.52 2.47
C ALA A 256 -6.92 23.41 2.32
N GLN A 257 -8.05 22.79 1.95
CA GLN A 257 -9.37 23.41 2.04
C GLN A 257 -9.96 23.21 3.43
#